data_AF-A0A1U8J7H4-F1
#
_entry.id   AF-A0A1U8J7H4-F1
#
_cell.length_a   1.000
_cell.length_b   1.000
_cell.length_c   1.000
_cell.angle_alpha   90.00
_cell.angle_beta   90.00
_cell.angle_gamma   90.00
#
_symmetry.space_group_name_H-M   'P 1'
#
loop_
_entity.id
_entity.type
_entity.pdbx_description
1 polymer ?
#
loop_
_entity_poly.entity_id
_entity_poly.type
_entity_poly.pdbx_seq_one_letter_code
_entity_poly.pdbx_strand_id
1 'polypeptide(L)'
;MLGVYFEPHYAIARTFVTKVICLISILDDIYDAYGTYEELEIFTKAIQRWDTNCIDQLPDYMKLWYSETLKVYKDMEDLMSKEGKSYRVQVAIEAMKRQSQVYYVEAKWLHENYIPTMEEYMPIALLSCGYWNLTMSSFVGMEDSITKETFNWAFNDPKIVRASSTICRLMSDIVDHKVERERGHVSSAAECYMEQYGVSMQEAYDELYKQINNAWKDINEEFLKPTAAPTSALNRILNLARVIDLLYTGEDAYTQVGESAKTSITALLIDSIPI
;
A
#
# COMPACT_ATOMS: atom_id res chain seq x y z
N MET A 1 2.09 5.10 -10.24
CA MET A 1 0.95 4.47 -10.96
C MET A 1 1.18 4.04 -12.40
N LEU A 2 1.94 4.78 -13.21
CA LEU A 2 2.18 4.38 -14.62
C LEU A 2 2.76 2.96 -14.77
N GLY A 3 3.59 2.51 -13.81
CA GLY A 3 4.09 1.14 -13.76
C GLY A 3 2.99 0.08 -13.57
N VAL A 4 1.86 0.40 -12.93
CA VAL A 4 0.75 -0.55 -12.70
C VAL A 4 -0.04 -0.77 -13.99
N TYR A 5 -0.31 0.31 -14.73
CA TYR A 5 -0.90 0.29 -16.08
C TYR A 5 -0.68 1.62 -16.80
N PHE A 6 -0.20 1.55 -18.04
CA PHE A 6 0.15 2.72 -18.87
C PHE A 6 -0.83 2.96 -20.03
N GLU A 7 -1.70 1.99 -20.31
CA GLU A 7 -2.59 2.00 -21.47
C GLU A 7 -3.61 3.15 -21.38
N PRO A 8 -3.93 3.86 -22.49
CA PRO A 8 -4.78 5.07 -22.43
C PRO A 8 -6.16 4.86 -21.81
N HIS A 9 -6.80 3.71 -22.04
CA HIS A 9 -8.14 3.40 -21.54
C HIS A 9 -8.21 3.26 -20.01
N TYR A 10 -7.06 3.16 -19.32
CA TYR A 10 -6.99 3.16 -17.85
C TYR A 10 -6.76 4.54 -17.23
N ALA A 11 -6.98 5.64 -17.96
CA ALA A 11 -6.74 7.00 -17.46
C ALA A 11 -7.54 7.32 -16.17
N ILE A 12 -8.81 6.91 -16.09
CA ILE A 12 -9.65 7.13 -14.91
C ILE A 12 -9.11 6.34 -13.72
N ALA A 13 -8.83 5.05 -13.91
CA ALA A 13 -8.23 4.21 -12.88
C ALA A 13 -6.90 4.79 -12.39
N ARG A 14 -6.03 5.26 -13.31
CA ARG A 14 -4.70 5.80 -12.96
C ARG A 14 -4.86 7.04 -12.10
N THR A 15 -5.76 7.93 -12.50
CA THR A 15 -5.99 9.19 -11.80
C THR A 15 -6.50 8.92 -10.39
N PHE A 16 -7.45 8.00 -10.25
CA PHE A 16 -7.99 7.63 -8.95
C PHE A 16 -6.91 7.02 -8.03
N VAL A 17 -6.19 6.00 -8.48
CA VAL A 17 -5.18 5.35 -7.62
C VAL A 17 -4.00 6.26 -7.33
N THR A 18 -3.58 7.13 -8.26
CA THR A 18 -2.54 8.12 -7.95
C THR A 18 -2.96 9.00 -6.79
N LYS A 19 -4.22 9.47 -6.77
CA LYS A 19 -4.76 10.21 -5.63
C LYS A 19 -4.78 9.36 -4.36
N VAL A 20 -5.19 8.09 -4.45
CA VAL A 20 -5.18 7.16 -3.30
C VAL A 20 -3.76 6.95 -2.75
N ILE A 21 -2.74 6.76 -3.59
CA ILE A 21 -1.35 6.64 -3.15
C ILE A 21 -0.91 7.90 -2.40
N CYS A 22 -1.19 9.09 -2.94
CA CYS A 22 -0.86 10.33 -2.24
C CYS A 22 -1.57 10.44 -0.89
N LEU A 23 -2.85 10.04 -0.81
CA LEU A 23 -3.59 10.03 0.45
C LEU A 23 -3.01 9.02 1.45
N ILE A 24 -2.66 7.81 1.02
CA ILE A 24 -2.02 6.80 1.89
C ILE A 24 -0.66 7.31 2.37
N SER A 25 0.15 7.92 1.51
CA SER A 25 1.46 8.46 1.90
C SER A 25 1.34 9.56 2.95
N ILE A 26 0.40 10.49 2.80
CA ILE A 26 0.18 11.53 3.81
C ILE A 26 -0.40 10.92 5.09
N LEU A 27 -1.24 9.88 4.96
CA LEU A 27 -1.77 9.15 6.12
C LEU A 27 -0.63 8.48 6.89
N ASP A 28 0.30 7.84 6.19
CA ASP A 28 1.51 7.22 6.73
C ASP A 28 2.33 8.25 7.52
N ASP A 29 2.69 9.38 6.91
CA ASP A 29 3.42 10.47 7.56
C ASP A 29 2.71 10.99 8.83
N ILE A 30 1.37 11.06 8.81
CA ILE A 30 0.58 11.47 9.98
C ILE A 30 0.73 10.46 11.12
N TYR A 31 0.65 9.16 10.84
CA TYR A 31 0.76 8.11 11.86
C TYR A 31 2.19 7.88 12.35
N ASP A 32 3.16 8.01 11.46
CA ASP A 32 4.56 7.74 11.74
C ASP A 32 5.24 8.92 12.46
N ALA A 33 5.13 10.12 11.91
CA ALA A 33 6.07 11.21 12.22
C ALA A 33 5.43 12.47 12.80
N TYR A 34 4.09 12.59 12.82
CA TYR A 34 3.45 13.87 13.14
C TYR A 34 2.37 13.82 14.22
N GLY A 35 1.41 12.91 14.11
CA GLY A 35 0.27 12.84 15.03
C GLY A 35 0.65 12.31 16.40
N THR A 36 0.08 12.87 17.47
CA THR A 36 0.21 12.25 18.79
C THR A 36 -0.66 11.01 18.88
N TYR A 37 -0.29 10.06 19.73
CA TYR A 37 -1.04 8.81 19.89
C TYR A 37 -2.54 9.03 20.19
N GLU A 38 -2.87 10.05 20.99
CA GLU A 38 -4.26 10.44 21.30
C GLU A 38 -4.99 11.02 20.08
N GLU A 39 -4.32 11.84 19.27
CA GLU A 39 -4.89 12.36 18.02
C GLU A 39 -5.15 11.23 17.03
N LEU A 40 -4.21 10.28 16.91
CA LEU A 40 -4.32 9.12 16.02
C LEU A 40 -5.50 8.21 16.41
N GLU A 41 -5.81 8.09 17.69
CA GLU A 41 -7.00 7.33 18.13
C GLU A 41 -8.29 7.97 17.62
N ILE A 42 -8.43 9.29 17.79
CA ILE A 42 -9.60 10.06 17.33
C ILE A 42 -9.69 10.00 15.81
N PHE A 43 -8.55 10.15 15.12
CA PHE A 43 -8.47 10.13 13.68
C PHE A 43 -8.85 8.78 13.09
N THR A 44 -8.34 7.69 13.65
CA THR A 44 -8.70 6.32 13.27
C THR A 44 -10.21 6.14 13.40
N LYS A 45 -10.81 6.54 14.54
CA LYS A 45 -12.26 6.45 14.76
C LYS A 45 -13.06 7.26 13.72
N ALA A 46 -12.58 8.44 13.35
CA ALA A 46 -13.22 9.25 12.30
C ALA A 46 -13.15 8.56 10.92
N ILE A 47 -12.00 7.96 10.55
CA ILE A 47 -11.85 7.21 9.30
C ILE A 47 -12.77 5.99 9.27
N GLN A 48 -12.87 5.27 10.39
CA GLN A 48 -13.79 4.12 10.50
C GLN A 48 -15.25 4.52 10.29
N ARG A 49 -15.67 5.68 10.82
CA ARG A 49 -17.03 6.21 10.63
C ARG A 49 -17.28 6.68 9.20
N TRP A 50 -16.26 7.25 8.55
CA TRP A 50 -16.33 7.77 7.17
C TRP A 50 -17.49 8.75 6.97
N ASP A 51 -17.60 9.75 7.83
CA ASP A 51 -18.67 10.74 7.85
C ASP A 51 -18.11 12.16 7.95
N THR A 52 -18.59 13.05 7.08
CA THR A 52 -18.34 14.50 7.11
C THR A 52 -18.52 15.15 8.49
N ASN A 53 -19.43 14.63 9.32
CA ASN A 53 -19.67 15.15 10.67
C ASN A 53 -18.50 14.90 11.65
N CYS A 54 -17.51 14.09 11.26
CA CYS A 54 -16.33 13.83 12.09
C CYS A 54 -15.26 14.92 11.95
N ILE A 55 -15.33 15.80 10.93
CA ILE A 55 -14.30 16.80 10.62
C ILE A 55 -14.04 17.74 11.81
N ASP A 56 -15.09 18.22 12.46
CA ASP A 56 -14.95 19.21 13.55
C ASP A 56 -14.27 18.65 14.81
N GLN A 57 -14.15 17.32 14.92
CA GLN A 57 -13.51 16.64 16.04
C GLN A 57 -12.00 16.45 15.84
N LEU A 58 -11.48 16.73 14.64
CA LEU A 58 -10.07 16.51 14.28
C LEU A 58 -9.24 17.78 14.50
N PRO A 59 -7.93 17.65 14.75
CA PRO A 59 -6.97 18.75 14.59
C PRO A 59 -7.00 19.34 13.18
N ASP A 60 -6.71 20.64 13.03
CA ASP A 60 -6.86 21.36 11.75
C ASP A 60 -6.05 20.74 10.59
N TYR A 61 -4.86 20.20 10.85
CA TYR A 61 -4.04 19.56 9.82
C TYR A 61 -4.67 18.23 9.33
N MET A 62 -5.30 17.46 10.22
CA MET A 62 -6.00 16.21 9.87
C MET A 62 -7.31 16.49 9.13
N LYS A 63 -7.98 17.62 9.41
CA LYS A 63 -9.21 18.02 8.68
C LYS A 63 -8.99 18.13 7.18
N LEU A 64 -7.83 18.66 6.77
CA LEU A 64 -7.49 18.80 5.37
C LEU A 64 -7.41 17.43 4.69
N TRP A 65 -6.60 16.53 5.26
CA TRP A 65 -6.49 15.16 4.74
C TRP A 65 -7.86 14.47 4.69
N TYR A 66 -8.63 14.55 5.79
CA TYR A 66 -9.92 13.86 5.88
C TYR A 66 -10.92 14.37 4.84
N SER A 67 -11.01 15.69 4.67
CA SER A 67 -11.92 16.31 3.70
C SER A 67 -11.55 15.97 2.27
N GLU A 68 -10.26 16.01 1.93
CA GLU A 68 -9.80 15.62 0.58
C GLU A 68 -9.97 14.12 0.33
N THR A 69 -9.75 13.26 1.32
CA THR A 69 -10.05 11.82 1.21
C THR A 69 -11.52 11.59 0.89
N LEU A 70 -12.45 12.16 1.67
CA LEU A 70 -13.89 11.99 1.41
C LEU A 70 -14.26 12.48 0.00
N LYS A 71 -13.71 13.61 -0.44
CA LYS A 71 -13.95 14.17 -1.76
C LYS A 71 -13.42 13.29 -2.89
N VAL A 72 -12.18 12.79 -2.80
CA VAL A 72 -11.59 11.91 -3.82
C VAL A 72 -12.43 10.65 -4.04
N TYR A 73 -12.89 10.04 -2.95
CA TYR A 73 -13.75 8.86 -3.04
C TYR A 73 -15.16 9.22 -3.53
N LYS A 74 -15.70 10.37 -3.14
CA LYS A 74 -17.01 10.83 -3.61
C LYS A 74 -17.02 11.10 -5.11
N ASP A 75 -15.99 11.77 -5.63
CA ASP A 75 -15.82 12.02 -7.07
C ASP A 75 -15.80 10.70 -7.85
N MET A 76 -15.09 9.68 -7.34
CA MET A 76 -15.03 8.36 -7.98
C MET A 76 -16.37 7.60 -7.87
N GLU A 77 -17.08 7.73 -6.75
CA GLU A 77 -18.43 7.17 -6.57
C GLU A 77 -19.42 7.77 -7.57
N ASP A 78 -19.38 9.07 -7.80
CA ASP A 78 -20.25 9.76 -8.75
C ASP A 78 -19.96 9.35 -10.19
N LEU A 79 -18.72 8.94 -10.51
CA LEU A 79 -18.39 8.32 -11.80
C LEU A 79 -18.92 6.88 -11.89
N MET A 80 -18.64 6.04 -10.89
CA MET A 80 -19.00 4.63 -10.92
C MET A 80 -20.51 4.39 -10.77
N SER A 81 -21.24 5.28 -10.11
CA SER A 81 -22.70 5.20 -9.95
C SER A 81 -23.45 5.31 -11.28
N LYS A 82 -22.94 6.13 -12.22
CA LYS A 82 -23.50 6.25 -13.58
C LYS A 82 -23.45 4.94 -14.36
N GLU A 83 -22.54 4.05 -13.99
CA GLU A 83 -22.36 2.72 -14.59
C GLU A 83 -22.95 1.59 -13.72
N GLY A 84 -23.62 1.90 -12.61
CA GLY A 84 -24.14 0.91 -11.67
C GLY A 84 -23.06 0.16 -10.87
N LYS A 85 -21.86 0.74 -10.74
CA LYS A 85 -20.66 0.13 -10.16
C LYS A 85 -20.19 0.75 -8.84
N SER A 86 -21.05 1.49 -8.13
CA SER A 86 -20.70 2.13 -6.85
C SER A 86 -20.09 1.17 -5.82
N TYR A 87 -20.45 -0.11 -5.87
CA TYR A 87 -19.87 -1.15 -5.00
C TYR A 87 -18.34 -1.23 -5.10
N ARG A 88 -17.74 -0.90 -6.25
CA ARG A 88 -16.28 -0.91 -6.44
C ARG A 88 -15.60 0.13 -5.56
N VAL A 89 -16.21 1.32 -5.44
CA VAL A 89 -15.70 2.40 -4.58
C VAL A 89 -15.87 2.05 -3.10
N GLN A 90 -17.00 1.42 -2.75
CA GLN A 90 -17.23 0.94 -1.38
C GLN A 90 -16.15 -0.04 -0.91
N VAL A 91 -15.70 -0.96 -1.79
CA VAL A 91 -14.57 -1.85 -1.45
C VAL A 91 -13.28 -1.07 -1.21
N ALA A 92 -12.99 -0.04 -2.01
CA ALA A 92 -11.82 0.80 -1.82
C ALA A 92 -11.90 1.68 -0.54
N ILE A 93 -13.10 2.08 -0.12
CA ILE A 93 -13.33 2.78 1.16
C ILE A 93 -13.01 1.84 2.32
N GLU A 94 -13.55 0.62 2.31
CA GLU A 94 -13.23 -0.39 3.33
C GLU A 94 -11.73 -0.71 3.36
N ALA A 95 -11.06 -0.63 2.20
CA ALA A 95 -9.62 -0.78 2.14
C ALA A 95 -8.85 0.36 2.83
N MET A 96 -9.28 1.61 2.67
CA MET A 96 -8.73 2.77 3.38
C MET A 96 -8.99 2.71 4.88
N LYS A 97 -10.17 2.25 5.29
CA LYS A 97 -10.47 2.02 6.71
C LYS A 97 -9.52 1.01 7.31
N ARG A 98 -9.32 -0.15 6.65
CA ARG A 98 -8.39 -1.17 7.13
C ARG A 98 -6.95 -0.66 7.21
N GLN A 99 -6.53 0.16 6.25
CA GLN A 99 -5.22 0.83 6.26
C GLN A 99 -5.02 1.65 7.54
N SER A 100 -5.98 2.51 7.89
CA SER A 100 -5.88 3.33 9.11
C SER A 100 -5.86 2.50 10.40
N GLN A 101 -6.51 1.33 10.41
CA GLN A 101 -6.49 0.44 11.58
C GLN A 101 -5.10 -0.15 11.82
N VAL A 102 -4.42 -0.60 10.76
CA VAL A 102 -3.09 -1.22 10.89
C VAL A 102 -2.01 -0.19 11.20
N TYR A 103 -2.11 1.02 10.63
CA TYR A 103 -1.26 2.13 11.05
C TYR A 103 -1.46 2.50 12.53
N TYR A 104 -2.69 2.46 13.03
CA TYR A 104 -2.93 2.67 14.45
C TYR A 104 -2.31 1.58 15.34
N VAL A 105 -2.29 0.32 14.87
CA VAL A 105 -1.61 -0.77 15.58
C VAL A 105 -0.10 -0.55 15.63
N GLU A 106 0.53 -0.13 14.53
CA GLU A 106 1.96 0.20 14.50
C GLU A 106 2.30 1.40 15.40
N ALA A 107 1.49 2.47 15.34
CA ALA A 107 1.64 3.62 16.22
C ALA A 107 1.50 3.22 17.70
N LYS A 108 0.64 2.25 18.01
CA LYS A 108 0.53 1.69 19.36
C LYS A 108 1.79 0.93 19.76
N TRP A 109 2.33 0.07 18.89
CA TRP A 109 3.58 -0.64 19.17
C TRP A 109 4.73 0.32 19.45
N LEU A 110 4.84 1.38 18.65
CA LEU A 110 5.82 2.44 18.87
C LEU A 110 5.60 3.14 20.22
N HIS A 111 4.37 3.57 20.52
CA HIS A 111 4.04 4.24 21.78
C HIS A 111 4.36 3.38 23.02
N GLU A 112 4.10 2.08 22.95
CA GLU A 112 4.33 1.13 24.04
C GLU A 112 5.77 0.58 24.07
N ASN A 113 6.64 0.97 23.12
CA ASN A 113 7.97 0.37 22.89
C ASN A 113 7.91 -1.16 22.79
N TYR A 114 6.87 -1.67 22.14
CA TYR A 114 6.61 -3.09 22.00
C TYR A 114 7.23 -3.62 20.71
N ILE A 115 8.06 -4.66 20.84
CA ILE A 115 8.62 -5.39 19.71
C ILE A 115 7.76 -6.64 19.50
N PRO A 116 6.97 -6.71 18.42
CA PRO A 116 6.13 -7.88 18.12
C PRO A 116 6.97 -9.08 17.70
N THR A 117 6.42 -10.28 17.89
CA THR A 117 6.92 -11.48 17.20
C THR A 117 6.64 -11.39 15.69
N MET A 118 7.35 -12.14 14.86
CA MET A 118 7.09 -12.24 13.42
C MET A 118 5.65 -12.68 13.11
N GLU A 119 5.06 -13.54 13.94
CA GLU A 119 3.67 -13.98 13.82
C GLU A 119 2.66 -12.86 14.11
N GLU A 120 3.00 -11.91 14.98
CA GLU A 120 2.19 -10.72 15.26
C GLU A 120 2.45 -9.60 14.24
N TYR A 121 3.71 -9.40 13.86
CA TYR A 121 4.17 -8.37 12.94
C TYR A 121 3.60 -8.57 11.54
N MET A 122 3.84 -9.74 10.92
CA MET A 122 3.58 -9.95 9.49
C MET A 122 2.12 -9.68 9.09
N PRO A 123 1.08 -10.16 9.81
CA PRO A 123 -0.30 -9.88 9.44
C PRO A 123 -0.68 -8.38 9.41
N ILE A 124 -0.03 -7.57 10.26
CA ILE A 124 -0.23 -6.12 10.31
C ILE A 124 0.60 -5.45 9.21
N ALA A 125 1.89 -5.80 9.14
CA ALA A 125 2.88 -5.27 8.23
C ALA A 125 2.52 -5.44 6.74
N LEU A 126 1.92 -6.59 6.38
CA LEU A 126 1.46 -6.88 5.02
C LEU A 126 0.28 -6.00 4.58
N LEU A 127 -0.47 -5.45 5.54
CA LEU A 127 -1.54 -4.50 5.28
C LEU A 127 -1.02 -3.07 5.33
N SER A 128 -0.18 -2.73 6.31
CA SER A 128 0.35 -1.37 6.49
C SER A 128 1.24 -0.92 5.34
N CYS A 129 1.91 -1.83 4.63
CA CYS A 129 2.64 -1.49 3.40
C CYS A 129 1.76 -0.93 2.26
N GLY A 130 0.43 -0.90 2.41
CA GLY A 130 -0.49 -0.22 1.50
C GLY A 130 -0.87 -1.03 0.27
N TYR A 131 -0.14 -2.10 -0.07
CA TYR A 131 -0.32 -2.85 -1.31
C TYR A 131 -1.67 -3.56 -1.42
N TRP A 132 -2.22 -4.02 -0.30
CA TRP A 132 -3.57 -4.58 -0.28
C TRP A 132 -4.63 -3.52 -0.63
N ASN A 133 -4.50 -2.31 -0.08
CA ASN A 133 -5.36 -1.18 -0.44
C ASN A 133 -5.18 -0.77 -1.90
N LEU A 134 -3.94 -0.59 -2.35
CA LEU A 134 -3.64 -0.22 -3.73
C LEU A 134 -4.15 -1.24 -4.74
N THR A 135 -4.13 -2.52 -4.39
CA THR A 135 -4.74 -3.57 -5.21
C THR A 135 -6.24 -3.32 -5.39
N MET A 136 -7.00 -3.14 -4.29
CA MET A 136 -8.45 -2.89 -4.35
C MET A 136 -8.75 -1.60 -5.13
N SER A 137 -8.02 -0.53 -4.83
CA SER A 137 -8.16 0.77 -5.48
C SER A 137 -7.84 0.70 -6.97
N SER A 138 -6.89 -0.15 -7.38
CA SER A 138 -6.50 -0.34 -8.78
C SER A 138 -7.58 -0.92 -9.67
N PHE A 139 -8.52 -1.65 -9.09
CA PHE A 139 -9.60 -2.32 -9.81
C PHE A 139 -10.81 -1.42 -10.07
N VAL A 140 -10.95 -0.31 -9.34
CA VAL A 140 -12.18 0.49 -9.32
C VAL A 140 -12.54 1.01 -10.72
N GLY A 141 -11.58 1.67 -11.38
CA GLY A 141 -11.77 2.28 -12.70
C GLY A 141 -11.44 1.35 -13.88
N MET A 142 -11.31 0.04 -13.67
CA MET A 142 -10.98 -0.93 -14.73
C MET A 142 -12.23 -1.38 -15.51
N GLU A 143 -12.00 -2.15 -16.57
CA GLU A 143 -13.02 -2.65 -17.49
C GLU A 143 -14.09 -3.55 -16.84
N ASP A 144 -15.13 -3.90 -17.60
CA ASP A 144 -16.30 -4.65 -17.13
C ASP A 144 -15.98 -6.10 -16.71
N SER A 145 -14.90 -6.69 -17.23
CA SER A 145 -14.47 -8.02 -16.80
C SER A 145 -13.98 -8.05 -15.36
N ILE A 146 -13.73 -6.90 -14.73
CA ILE A 146 -13.45 -6.80 -13.30
C ILE A 146 -14.78 -6.80 -12.53
N THR A 147 -15.27 -7.99 -12.24
CA THR A 147 -16.59 -8.18 -11.63
C THR A 147 -16.55 -8.10 -10.11
N LYS A 148 -17.73 -8.17 -9.48
CA LYS A 148 -17.85 -8.30 -8.02
C LYS A 148 -17.13 -9.54 -7.48
N GLU A 149 -17.11 -10.63 -8.24
CA GLU A 149 -16.37 -11.85 -7.92
C GLU A 149 -14.86 -11.61 -7.92
N THR A 150 -14.36 -10.75 -8.82
CA THR A 150 -12.93 -10.37 -8.85
C THR A 150 -12.56 -9.57 -7.59
N PHE A 151 -13.42 -8.62 -7.17
CA PHE A 151 -13.22 -7.91 -5.90
C PHE A 151 -13.29 -8.86 -4.70
N ASN A 152 -14.29 -9.74 -4.63
CA ASN A 152 -14.40 -10.72 -3.54
C ASN A 152 -13.18 -11.65 -3.48
N TRP A 153 -12.69 -12.12 -4.62
CA TRP A 153 -11.49 -12.94 -4.71
C TRP A 153 -10.29 -12.19 -4.13
N ALA A 154 -10.03 -10.97 -4.58
CA ALA A 154 -8.86 -10.20 -4.15
C ALA A 154 -8.95 -9.72 -2.69
N PHE A 155 -10.16 -9.38 -2.23
CA PHE A 155 -10.42 -8.96 -0.85
C PHE A 155 -10.14 -10.09 0.16
N ASN A 156 -10.39 -11.33 -0.24
CA ASN A 156 -10.10 -12.54 0.55
C ASN A 156 -8.61 -12.95 0.53
N ASP A 157 -7.73 -12.00 0.19
CA ASP A 157 -6.28 -12.11 0.38
C ASP A 157 -5.67 -13.36 -0.29
N PRO A 158 -5.85 -13.50 -1.62
CA PRO A 158 -5.34 -14.64 -2.37
C PRO A 158 -3.81 -14.60 -2.41
N LYS A 159 -3.19 -15.75 -2.71
CA LYS A 159 -1.73 -15.94 -2.64
C LYS A 159 -0.94 -14.85 -3.38
N ILE A 160 -1.39 -14.44 -4.57
CA ILE A 160 -0.73 -13.38 -5.35
C ILE A 160 -0.76 -12.00 -4.66
N VAL A 161 -1.84 -11.64 -3.96
CA VAL A 161 -1.96 -10.37 -3.24
C VAL A 161 -1.03 -10.39 -2.03
N ARG A 162 -1.09 -11.48 -1.24
CA ARG A 162 -0.19 -11.70 -0.11
C ARG A 162 1.27 -11.63 -0.54
N ALA A 163 1.63 -12.29 -1.63
CA ALA A 163 2.99 -12.29 -2.16
C ALA A 163 3.46 -10.89 -2.59
N SER A 164 2.60 -10.11 -3.28
CA SER A 164 2.90 -8.73 -3.65
C SER A 164 3.13 -7.84 -2.42
N SER A 165 2.29 -7.97 -1.39
CA SER A 165 2.50 -7.29 -0.09
C SER A 165 3.78 -7.75 0.62
N THR A 166 4.12 -9.05 0.59
CA THR A 166 5.34 -9.58 1.21
C THR A 166 6.58 -9.00 0.56
N ILE A 167 6.61 -8.93 -0.79
CA ILE A 167 7.70 -8.29 -1.51
C ILE A 167 7.79 -6.82 -1.09
N CYS A 168 6.66 -6.12 -1.06
CA CYS A 168 6.64 -4.71 -0.67
C CYS A 168 7.22 -4.46 0.72
N ARG A 169 6.64 -5.12 1.73
CA ARG A 169 7.01 -4.90 3.13
C ARG A 169 8.46 -5.26 3.40
N LEU A 170 8.87 -6.47 3.00
CA LEU A 170 10.21 -6.95 3.32
C LEU A 170 11.31 -6.18 2.56
N MET A 171 11.05 -5.72 1.32
CA MET A 171 12.02 -4.87 0.62
C MET A 171 12.20 -3.52 1.33
N SER A 172 11.11 -2.86 1.72
CA SER A 172 11.18 -1.60 2.48
C SER A 172 11.87 -1.82 3.82
N ASP A 173 11.48 -2.84 4.60
CA ASP A 173 12.12 -3.13 5.90
C ASP A 173 13.63 -3.32 5.79
N ILE A 174 14.12 -4.01 4.76
CA ILE A 174 15.56 -4.25 4.61
C ILE A 174 16.29 -2.96 4.26
N VAL A 175 15.75 -2.18 3.31
CA VAL A 175 16.36 -0.96 2.78
C VAL A 175 16.36 0.16 3.83
N ASP A 176 15.24 0.31 4.54
CA ASP A 176 15.00 1.41 5.47
C ASP A 176 15.48 1.10 6.89
N HIS A 177 15.75 -0.18 7.21
CA HIS A 177 16.10 -0.68 8.55
C HIS A 177 16.99 0.27 9.36
N LYS A 178 18.13 0.69 8.80
CA LYS A 178 19.12 1.49 9.53
C LYS A 178 18.60 2.90 9.83
N VAL A 179 17.92 3.50 8.86
CA VAL A 179 17.38 4.86 8.97
C VAL A 179 16.19 4.88 9.93
N GLU A 180 15.29 3.90 9.81
CA GLU A 180 14.15 3.71 10.71
C GLU A 180 14.59 3.50 12.16
N ARG A 181 15.60 2.64 12.36
CA ARG A 181 16.17 2.39 13.68
C ARG A 181 16.78 3.65 14.30
N GLU A 182 17.49 4.46 13.53
CA GLU A 182 18.07 5.73 14.01
C GLU A 182 16.99 6.77 14.37
N ARG A 183 15.86 6.75 13.66
CA ARG A 183 14.71 7.62 13.92
C ARG A 183 13.85 7.18 15.11
N GLY A 184 14.04 5.94 15.59
CA GLY A 184 13.17 5.35 16.61
C GLY A 184 11.79 5.02 16.07
N HIS A 185 11.71 4.55 14.82
CA HIS A 185 10.48 4.06 14.19
C HIS A 185 10.03 2.73 14.82
N VAL A 186 8.84 2.25 14.46
CA VAL A 186 8.37 0.90 14.85
C VAL A 186 9.34 -0.17 14.35
N SER A 187 9.53 -1.24 15.12
CA SER A 187 10.47 -2.30 14.77
C SER A 187 10.13 -2.93 13.41
N SER A 188 11.12 -2.92 12.51
CA SER A 188 11.03 -3.54 11.18
C SER A 188 10.96 -5.07 11.28
N ALA A 189 10.65 -5.75 10.16
CA ALA A 189 10.75 -7.20 10.08
C ALA A 189 12.13 -7.73 10.49
N ALA A 190 13.21 -7.01 10.15
CA ALA A 190 14.56 -7.42 10.50
C ALA A 190 14.79 -7.37 12.01
N GLU A 191 14.31 -6.32 12.69
CA GLU A 191 14.41 -6.22 14.14
C GLU A 191 13.56 -7.28 14.85
N CYS A 192 12.30 -7.45 14.43
CA CYS A 192 11.40 -8.45 15.00
C CYS A 192 11.99 -9.87 14.87
N TYR A 193 12.58 -10.19 13.71
CA TYR A 193 13.21 -11.48 13.46
C TYR A 193 14.45 -11.70 14.34
N MET A 194 15.32 -10.69 14.43
CA MET A 194 16.52 -10.75 15.26
C MET A 194 16.18 -10.95 16.74
N GLU A 195 15.20 -10.20 17.26
CA GLU A 195 14.78 -10.28 18.65
C GLU A 195 14.16 -11.63 18.98
N GLN A 196 13.27 -12.13 18.11
CA GLN A 196 12.57 -13.40 18.34
C GLN A 196 13.49 -14.62 18.29
N TYR A 197 14.44 -14.66 17.35
CA TYR A 197 15.27 -15.85 17.10
C TYR A 197 16.70 -15.73 17.62
N GLY A 198 17.10 -14.56 18.14
CA GLY A 198 18.44 -14.33 18.68
C GLY A 198 19.55 -14.44 17.64
N VAL A 199 19.25 -14.08 16.39
CA VAL A 199 20.17 -14.19 15.24
C VAL A 199 20.83 -12.86 14.90
N SER A 200 21.89 -12.92 14.09
CA SER A 200 22.53 -11.71 13.57
C SER A 200 21.66 -11.00 12.52
N MET A 201 21.96 -9.71 12.28
CA MET A 201 21.29 -8.92 11.24
C MET A 201 21.43 -9.54 9.84
N GLN A 202 22.60 -10.10 9.53
CA GLN A 202 22.81 -10.73 8.22
C GLN A 202 21.95 -11.99 8.07
N GLU A 203 21.85 -12.82 9.11
CA GLU A 203 20.99 -14.01 9.09
C GLU A 203 19.51 -13.63 8.96
N ALA A 204 19.07 -12.56 9.62
CA ALA A 204 17.71 -12.03 9.44
C ALA A 204 17.49 -11.58 7.99
N TYR A 205 18.39 -10.77 7.42
CA TYR A 205 18.30 -10.34 6.02
C TYR A 205 18.27 -11.51 5.03
N ASP A 206 19.10 -12.53 5.24
CA ASP A 206 19.14 -13.72 4.38
C ASP A 206 17.78 -14.45 4.38
N GLU A 207 17.12 -14.58 5.55
CA GLU A 207 15.78 -15.18 5.63
C GLU A 207 14.70 -14.27 5.00
N LEU A 208 14.76 -12.95 5.19
CA LEU A 208 13.81 -12.04 4.57
C LEU A 208 13.94 -12.05 3.03
N TYR A 209 15.16 -12.05 2.49
CA TYR A 209 15.39 -12.21 1.04
C TYR A 209 14.89 -13.56 0.51
N LYS A 210 15.01 -14.63 1.28
CA LYS A 210 14.44 -15.93 0.92
C LYS A 210 12.91 -15.88 0.85
N GLN A 211 12.25 -15.18 1.78
CA GLN A 211 10.80 -14.95 1.72
C GLN A 211 10.40 -14.12 0.50
N ILE A 212 11.12 -13.04 0.18
CA ILE A 212 10.91 -12.24 -1.05
C ILE A 212 11.02 -13.13 -2.30
N ASN A 213 12.07 -13.95 -2.39
CA ASN A 213 12.27 -14.86 -3.53
C ASN A 213 11.15 -15.91 -3.65
N ASN A 214 10.60 -16.38 -2.53
CA ASN A 214 9.47 -17.30 -2.55
C ASN A 214 8.17 -16.58 -2.97
N ALA A 215 7.93 -15.37 -2.51
CA ALA A 215 6.80 -14.56 -2.93
C ALA A 215 6.81 -14.30 -4.46
N TRP A 216 7.97 -14.07 -5.07
CA TRP A 216 8.07 -14.00 -6.54
C TRP A 216 7.66 -15.29 -7.24
N LYS A 217 8.01 -16.46 -6.68
CA LYS A 217 7.56 -17.77 -7.22
C LYS A 217 6.06 -17.94 -7.06
N ASP A 218 5.50 -17.52 -5.93
CA ASP A 218 4.06 -17.55 -5.68
C ASP A 218 3.30 -16.70 -6.70
N ILE A 219 3.79 -15.50 -7.03
CA ILE A 219 3.22 -14.67 -8.09
C ILE A 219 3.27 -15.42 -9.43
N ASN A 220 4.41 -16.02 -9.79
CA ASN A 220 4.55 -16.75 -11.05
C ASN A 220 3.59 -17.95 -11.15
N GLU A 221 3.38 -18.67 -10.05
CA GLU A 221 2.47 -19.82 -9.99
C GLU A 221 1.01 -19.41 -10.23
N GLU A 222 0.59 -18.25 -9.73
CA GLU A 222 -0.79 -17.75 -9.86
C GLU A 222 -1.16 -17.33 -11.30
N PHE A 223 -0.18 -17.25 -12.20
CA PHE A 223 -0.40 -17.06 -13.65
C PHE A 223 -0.54 -18.38 -14.43
N LEU A 224 -0.37 -19.54 -13.78
CA LEU A 224 -0.62 -20.83 -14.42
C LEU A 224 -2.12 -21.00 -14.72
N LYS A 225 -2.45 -21.63 -15.85
CA LYS A 225 -3.84 -21.79 -16.30
C LYS A 225 -4.50 -23.03 -15.67
N PRO A 226 -5.80 -22.98 -15.34
CA PRO A 226 -6.68 -21.81 -15.42
C PRO A 226 -6.41 -20.80 -14.29
N THR A 227 -6.52 -19.50 -14.60
CA THR A 227 -6.31 -18.43 -13.60
C THR A 227 -7.57 -18.21 -12.76
N ALA A 228 -7.39 -17.87 -11.48
CA ALA A 228 -8.50 -17.64 -10.54
C ALA A 228 -9.28 -16.32 -10.80
N ALA A 229 -8.66 -15.38 -11.51
CA ALA A 229 -9.21 -14.07 -11.85
C ALA A 229 -8.83 -13.65 -13.28
N PRO A 230 -9.45 -12.59 -13.83
CA PRO A 230 -9.03 -12.02 -15.11
C PRO A 230 -7.54 -11.66 -15.10
N THR A 231 -6.83 -11.97 -16.19
CA THR A 231 -5.39 -11.68 -16.31
C THR A 231 -5.08 -10.19 -16.14
N SER A 232 -5.99 -9.30 -16.53
CA SER A 232 -5.84 -7.85 -16.30
C SER A 232 -5.75 -7.51 -14.82
N ALA A 233 -6.52 -8.18 -13.94
CA ALA A 233 -6.45 -8.04 -12.48
C ALA A 233 -5.10 -8.55 -11.93
N LEU A 234 -4.70 -9.76 -12.35
CA LEU A 234 -3.41 -10.35 -11.95
C LEU A 234 -2.23 -9.45 -12.34
N ASN A 235 -2.28 -8.87 -13.54
CA ASN A 235 -1.26 -7.94 -14.02
C ASN A 235 -1.13 -6.69 -13.15
N ARG A 236 -2.20 -6.20 -12.49
CA ARG A 236 -2.09 -5.06 -11.57
C ARG A 236 -1.27 -5.43 -10.34
N ILE A 237 -1.54 -6.62 -9.78
CA ILE A 237 -0.87 -7.11 -8.57
C ILE A 237 0.61 -7.42 -8.85
N LEU A 238 0.89 -8.05 -9.99
CA LEU A 238 2.25 -8.27 -10.48
C LEU A 238 2.99 -6.94 -10.71
N ASN A 239 2.34 -5.97 -11.34
CA ASN A 239 2.99 -4.70 -11.63
C ASN A 239 3.21 -3.86 -10.36
N LEU A 240 2.38 -3.97 -9.34
CA LEU A 240 2.68 -3.43 -8.01
C LEU A 240 3.99 -4.03 -7.47
N ALA A 241 4.16 -5.36 -7.51
CA ALA A 241 5.41 -6.00 -7.09
C ALA A 241 6.63 -5.55 -7.92
N ARG A 242 6.47 -5.33 -9.23
CA ARG A 242 7.53 -4.75 -10.08
C ARG A 242 7.88 -3.31 -9.73
N VAL A 243 6.88 -2.52 -9.33
CA VAL A 243 7.11 -1.12 -8.94
C VAL A 243 7.93 -1.04 -7.67
N ILE A 244 7.63 -1.85 -6.64
CA ILE A 244 8.44 -1.83 -5.42
C ILE A 244 9.86 -2.33 -5.70
N ASP A 245 9.99 -3.39 -6.49
CA ASP A 245 11.30 -3.91 -6.88
C ASP A 245 12.17 -2.83 -7.55
N LEU A 246 11.58 -2.05 -8.47
CA LEU A 246 12.25 -0.92 -9.10
C LEU A 246 12.62 0.19 -8.09
N LEU A 247 11.70 0.53 -7.19
CA LEU A 247 11.87 1.68 -6.27
C LEU A 247 12.78 1.37 -5.08
N TYR A 248 12.88 0.10 -4.66
CA TYR A 248 13.62 -0.33 -3.46
C TYR A 248 14.82 -1.22 -3.79
N THR A 249 15.23 -1.28 -5.05
CA THR A 249 16.52 -1.89 -5.41
C THR A 249 17.64 -0.93 -5.03
N GLY A 250 18.22 -1.15 -3.85
CA GLY A 250 19.45 -0.51 -3.37
C GLY A 250 19.26 0.79 -2.58
N GLU A 251 18.16 1.51 -2.77
CA GLU A 251 17.78 2.72 -2.04
C GLU A 251 16.26 2.82 -1.93
N ASP A 252 15.74 3.58 -0.96
CA ASP A 252 14.33 3.98 -0.96
C ASP A 252 14.14 5.16 -1.90
N ALA A 253 13.88 4.86 -3.18
CA ALA A 253 13.69 5.87 -4.20
C ALA A 253 12.33 6.59 -4.10
N TYR A 254 11.44 6.16 -3.21
CA TYR A 254 10.17 6.84 -2.95
C TYR A 254 10.40 8.08 -2.07
N THR A 255 11.08 7.89 -0.93
CA THR A 255 11.41 9.00 -0.02
C THR A 255 12.63 9.77 -0.51
N GLN A 256 13.67 9.07 -0.96
CA GLN A 256 14.93 9.64 -1.40
C GLN A 256 15.05 9.50 -2.91
N VAL A 257 14.41 10.41 -3.64
CA VAL A 257 14.36 10.37 -5.11
C VAL A 257 15.78 10.50 -5.71
N GLY A 258 16.40 9.36 -5.99
CA GLY A 258 17.72 9.24 -6.57
C GLY A 258 17.75 9.52 -8.08
N GLU A 259 18.95 9.50 -8.66
CA GLU A 259 19.15 9.79 -10.08
C GLU A 259 18.46 8.79 -11.01
N SER A 260 18.36 7.52 -10.60
CA SER A 260 17.65 6.48 -11.36
C SER A 260 16.15 6.80 -11.52
N ALA A 261 15.50 7.20 -10.43
CA ALA A 261 14.10 7.59 -10.43
C ALA A 261 13.87 8.87 -11.24
N LYS A 262 14.72 9.91 -11.06
CA LYS A 262 14.63 11.15 -11.86
C LYS A 262 14.81 10.90 -13.35
N THR A 263 15.78 10.06 -13.72
CA THR A 263 16.03 9.68 -15.12
C THR A 263 14.81 8.99 -15.71
N SER A 264 14.22 8.05 -14.98
CA SER A 264 13.02 7.33 -15.41
C SER A 264 11.82 8.27 -15.58
N ILE A 265 11.59 9.18 -14.63
CA ILE A 265 10.51 10.18 -14.72
C ILE A 265 10.71 11.08 -15.95
N THR A 266 11.94 11.57 -16.16
CA THR A 266 12.27 12.46 -17.28
C THR A 266 12.03 11.76 -18.61
N ALA A 267 12.55 10.54 -18.78
CA ALA A 267 12.40 9.77 -20.00
C ALA A 267 10.95 9.35 -20.31
N LEU A 268 10.11 9.18 -19.28
CA LEU A 268 8.73 8.72 -19.45
C LEU A 268 7.70 9.85 -19.56
N LEU A 269 7.96 11.02 -18.97
CA LEU A 269 6.96 12.07 -18.78
C LEU A 269 7.37 13.47 -19.27
N ILE A 270 8.64 13.67 -19.62
CA ILE A 270 9.16 14.98 -20.06
C ILE A 270 9.68 14.89 -21.48
N ASP A 271 10.61 13.97 -21.73
CA ASP A 271 11.28 13.85 -23.02
C ASP A 271 10.46 12.97 -23.98
N SER A 272 10.04 13.54 -25.12
CA SER A 272 9.40 12.77 -26.19
C SER A 272 10.43 11.98 -26.97
N ILE A 273 10.06 10.76 -27.40
CA ILE A 273 10.87 9.99 -28.36
C ILE A 273 10.94 10.79 -29.67
N PRO A 274 12.14 11.13 -30.18
CA PRO A 274 12.29 11.82 -31.45
C PRO A 274 11.62 11.04 -32.59
N ILE A 275 10.88 11.76 -33.43
CA ILE A 275 10.19 11.23 -34.61
C ILE A 275 11.10 11.32 -35.83
#